data_AF-A0A821V4X9-F1
#
_entry.id   AF-A0A821V4X9-F1
#
_cell.length_a   1.000
_cell.length_b   1.000
_cell.length_c   1.000
_cell.angle_alpha   90.00
_cell.angle_beta   90.00
_cell.angle_gamma   90.00
#
_symmetry.space_group_name_H-M   'P 1'
#
loop_
_entity.id
_entity.type
_entity.pdbx_description
1 polymer ?
#
loop_
_entity_poly.entity_id
_entity_poly.type
_entity_poly.pdbx_seq_one_letter_code
_entity_poly.pdbx_strand_id
1 'polypeptide(L)'
;MKKGYKVTDVKRQKKIGIAAENLQELIEKSCRKLGFNASCAECRLYVAEDGTLVDDDNYLKTLPPQTLFILLQKKETMVNDFDFFYNMIRSSKKDFIETGLAAKEFLDTNLREKFLVLQRYIEAADDNKTMLSERTQDPHWFEGLEPSEKTKEQSMSKRVKERMRGYYYKTKTALQSSELYVHSKNGHGKGLVDNFLIELRKLLESNKYNEGYFNRNYENNLRLCNKTGLFLCGGLWNDSKCKYENEHIINPYRSREERIIFQTWNLDHRIELSRTIIPAIIQALNNIYYGNINCIGCKQNIKCGDIDTERYYLQIFTHENLKLVHIVCHYKGKHDAPSNIYTVCQECLDQKSIKN
;
A
#
# COMPACT_ATOMS: atom_id res chain seq x y z
N MET A 1 -11.72 20.51 5.83
CA MET A 1 -11.82 19.78 4.55
C MET A 1 -12.11 18.31 4.83
N LYS A 2 -13.19 17.75 4.27
CA LYS A 2 -13.59 16.35 4.52
C LYS A 2 -12.59 15.36 3.92
N LYS A 3 -12.08 14.43 4.73
CA LYS A 3 -11.27 13.29 4.30
C LYS A 3 -12.16 12.04 4.22
N GLY A 4 -11.89 11.17 3.24
CA GLY A 4 -12.55 9.87 3.12
C GLY A 4 -11.79 8.82 3.92
N TYR A 5 -12.50 8.04 4.73
CA TYR A 5 -11.98 6.97 5.58
C TYR A 5 -12.76 5.68 5.37
N LYS A 6 -12.17 4.55 5.74
CA LYS A 6 -12.83 3.24 5.76
C LYS A 6 -13.07 2.84 7.21
N VAL A 7 -14.26 2.37 7.53
CA VAL A 7 -14.59 1.93 8.89
C VAL A 7 -15.24 0.56 8.82
N THR A 8 -14.94 -0.30 9.78
CA THR A 8 -15.52 -1.62 9.93
C THR A 8 -15.73 -1.94 11.41
N ASP A 9 -16.50 -2.98 11.71
CA ASP A 9 -16.68 -3.50 13.06
C ASP A 9 -15.53 -4.45 13.45
N VAL A 10 -15.45 -4.85 14.72
CA VAL A 10 -14.41 -5.78 15.21
C VAL A 10 -14.41 -7.10 14.43
N LYS A 11 -15.59 -7.57 14.04
CA LYS A 11 -15.76 -8.82 13.28
C LYS A 11 -15.44 -8.67 11.79
N ARG A 12 -15.28 -7.43 11.32
CA ARG A 12 -14.98 -7.04 9.93
C ARG A 12 -15.95 -7.62 8.91
N GLN A 13 -17.20 -7.82 9.31
CA GLN A 13 -18.24 -8.40 8.46
C GLN A 13 -18.73 -7.38 7.43
N LYS A 14 -18.66 -6.10 7.77
CA LYS A 14 -19.11 -4.99 6.92
C LYS A 14 -18.10 -3.86 6.94
N LYS A 15 -17.60 -3.49 5.75
CA LYS A 15 -16.71 -2.34 5.55
C LYS A 15 -17.44 -1.22 4.84
N ILE A 16 -17.35 -0.01 5.39
CA ILE A 16 -18.06 1.17 4.88
C ILE A 16 -17.07 2.31 4.60
N GLY A 17 -17.38 3.11 3.58
CA GLY A 17 -16.69 4.37 3.31
C GLY A 17 -17.43 5.55 3.97
N ILE A 18 -16.70 6.37 4.73
CA ILE A 18 -17.20 7.57 5.40
C ILE A 18 -16.34 8.77 5.04
N ALA A 19 -16.96 9.84 4.54
CA ALA A 19 -16.32 11.15 4.46
C ALA A 19 -16.64 11.94 5.73
N ALA A 20 -15.61 12.38 6.45
CA ALA A 20 -15.75 13.12 7.71
C ALA A 20 -14.68 14.22 7.82
N GLU A 21 -15.02 15.28 8.52
CA GLU A 21 -14.15 16.43 8.81
C GLU A 21 -13.47 16.32 10.18
N ASN A 22 -14.12 15.64 11.13
CA ASN A 22 -13.64 15.41 12.49
C ASN A 22 -14.04 14.02 13.00
N LEU A 23 -13.49 13.63 14.14
CA LEU A 23 -13.65 12.34 14.77
C LEU A 23 -15.10 12.07 15.17
N GLN A 24 -15.79 13.08 15.69
CA GLN A 24 -17.20 12.98 16.07
C GLN A 24 -18.07 12.64 14.85
N GLU A 25 -17.93 13.38 13.74
CA GLU A 25 -18.66 13.12 12.49
C GLU A 25 -18.34 11.72 11.93
N LEU A 26 -17.08 11.29 12.05
CA LEU A 26 -16.63 9.96 11.62
C LEU A 26 -17.32 8.85 12.42
N ILE A 27 -17.35 8.95 13.75
CA ILE A 27 -18.00 7.97 14.64
C ILE A 27 -19.52 7.95 14.39
N GLU A 28 -20.19 9.10 14.37
CA GLU A 28 -21.64 9.20 14.20
C GLU A 28 -22.13 8.62 12.86
N LYS A 29 -21.42 8.90 11.76
CA LYS A 29 -21.75 8.32 10.46
C LYS A 29 -21.46 6.83 10.41
N SER A 30 -20.42 6.38 11.10
CA SER A 30 -20.04 4.97 11.15
C SER A 30 -21.06 4.14 11.93
N CYS A 31 -21.50 4.62 13.10
CA CYS A 31 -22.55 3.99 13.91
C CYS A 31 -23.84 3.79 13.08
N ARG A 32 -24.30 4.85 12.40
CA ARG A 32 -25.50 4.79 11.55
C ARG A 32 -25.40 3.77 10.43
N LYS A 33 -24.26 3.73 9.73
CA LYS A 33 -24.07 2.83 8.58
C LYS A 33 -23.77 1.37 8.98
N LEU A 34 -23.18 1.15 10.15
CA LEU A 34 -22.93 -0.20 10.70
C LEU A 34 -24.13 -0.75 11.48
N GLY A 35 -25.13 0.07 11.78
CA GLY A 35 -26.36 -0.36 12.46
C GLY A 35 -26.18 -0.56 13.97
N PHE A 36 -25.29 0.23 14.59
CA PHE A 36 -25.09 0.19 16.04
C PHE A 36 -26.17 1.03 16.74
N ASN A 37 -26.94 0.42 17.65
CA ASN A 37 -28.02 1.05 18.40
C ASN A 37 -27.54 1.82 19.67
N ALA A 38 -26.23 1.90 19.90
CA ALA A 38 -25.65 2.55 21.07
C ALA A 38 -25.48 4.06 20.87
N SER A 39 -25.60 4.84 21.95
CA SER A 39 -25.25 6.25 21.93
C SER A 39 -23.80 6.43 21.46
N CYS A 40 -23.52 7.46 20.64
CA CYS A 40 -22.17 7.67 20.07
C CYS A 40 -21.08 7.84 21.14
N ALA A 41 -21.45 8.16 22.39
CA ALA A 41 -20.54 8.25 23.53
C ALA A 41 -19.92 6.90 23.96
N GLU A 42 -20.45 5.77 23.48
CA GLU A 42 -19.96 4.43 23.83
C GLU A 42 -19.05 3.79 22.78
N CYS A 43 -18.83 4.47 21.65
CA CYS A 43 -18.01 3.96 20.55
C CYS A 43 -16.66 4.66 20.51
N ARG A 44 -15.58 3.89 20.32
CA ARG A 44 -14.22 4.40 20.11
C ARG A 44 -13.69 3.93 18.76
N LEU A 45 -12.82 4.74 18.17
CA LEU A 45 -12.26 4.46 16.86
C LEU A 45 -10.79 4.08 17.00
N TYR A 46 -10.39 2.96 16.42
CA TYR A 46 -9.01 2.48 16.45
C TYR A 46 -8.48 2.29 15.04
N VAL A 47 -7.21 2.58 14.82
CA VAL A 47 -6.53 2.24 13.56
C VAL A 47 -6.47 0.72 13.44
N ALA A 48 -6.95 0.17 12.32
CA ALA A 48 -7.04 -1.27 12.16
C ALA A 48 -5.66 -1.95 12.11
N GLU A 49 -4.66 -1.29 11.54
CA GLU A 49 -3.31 -1.84 11.35
C GLU A 49 -2.62 -2.18 12.68
N ASP A 50 -2.57 -1.22 13.61
CA ASP A 50 -1.76 -1.31 14.84
C ASP A 50 -2.59 -1.23 16.12
N GLY A 51 -3.89 -0.98 16.02
CA GLY A 51 -4.78 -0.88 17.16
C GLY A 51 -4.66 0.42 17.95
N THR A 52 -4.03 1.46 17.39
CA THR A 52 -3.91 2.76 18.07
C THR A 52 -5.27 3.43 18.21
N LEU A 53 -5.59 3.92 19.41
CA LEU A 53 -6.81 4.70 19.66
C LEU A 53 -6.72 6.04 18.95
N VAL A 54 -7.78 6.40 18.24
CA VAL A 54 -8.00 7.76 17.76
C VAL A 54 -8.84 8.49 18.80
N ASP A 55 -8.18 9.25 19.66
CA ASP A 55 -8.77 9.96 20.79
C ASP A 55 -9.04 11.45 20.50
N ASP A 56 -8.36 12.04 19.51
CA ASP A 56 -8.57 13.42 19.12
C ASP A 56 -8.50 13.69 17.60
N ASP A 57 -8.98 14.88 17.22
CA ASP A 57 -8.98 15.36 15.83
C ASP A 57 -7.58 15.65 15.29
N ASN A 58 -6.60 15.95 16.15
CA ASN A 58 -5.24 16.25 15.72
C ASN A 58 -4.57 14.97 15.22
N TYR A 59 -4.67 13.89 15.99
CA TYR A 59 -4.21 12.57 15.60
C TYR A 59 -4.94 12.08 14.35
N LEU A 60 -6.28 12.19 14.29
CA LEU A 60 -7.05 11.84 13.08
C LEU A 60 -6.56 12.59 11.83
N LYS A 61 -6.20 13.86 11.96
CA LYS A 61 -5.67 14.67 10.85
C LYS A 61 -4.30 14.19 10.37
N THR A 62 -3.47 13.62 11.24
CA THR A 62 -2.18 13.03 10.84
C THR A 62 -2.36 11.79 9.97
N LEU A 63 -3.50 11.11 10.11
CA LEU A 63 -3.75 9.85 9.41
C LEU A 63 -4.07 10.09 7.91
N PRO A 64 -3.56 9.20 7.03
CA PRO A 64 -3.84 9.27 5.61
C PRO A 64 -5.35 9.16 5.28
N PRO A 65 -5.80 9.73 4.16
CA PRO A 65 -7.10 9.35 3.59
C PRO A 65 -7.14 7.84 3.31
N GLN A 66 -8.32 7.25 3.47
CA GLN A 66 -8.61 5.83 3.27
C GLN A 66 -8.00 4.87 4.29
N THR A 67 -7.44 5.40 5.39
CA THR A 67 -7.10 4.60 6.57
C THR A 67 -8.32 3.77 7.00
N LEU A 68 -8.05 2.50 7.31
CA LEU A 68 -9.06 1.58 7.82
C LEU A 68 -9.10 1.69 9.34
N PHE A 69 -10.31 1.90 9.86
CA PHE A 69 -10.57 1.95 11.29
C PHE A 69 -11.49 0.82 11.73
N ILE A 70 -11.29 0.37 12.98
CA ILE A 70 -12.21 -0.47 13.73
C ILE A 70 -13.03 0.46 14.62
N LEU A 71 -14.35 0.45 14.43
CA LEU A 71 -15.29 1.07 15.37
C LEU A 71 -15.63 0.05 16.47
N LEU A 72 -15.22 0.36 17.69
CA LEU A 72 -15.32 -0.53 18.84
C LEU A 72 -16.37 -0.04 19.84
N GLN A 73 -17.31 -0.89 20.21
CA GLN A 73 -18.26 -0.58 21.30
C GLN A 73 -17.60 -0.82 22.67
N LYS A 74 -18.03 -0.10 23.71
CA LYS A 74 -17.47 -0.18 25.08
C LYS A 74 -17.38 -1.60 25.69
N LYS A 75 -18.19 -2.54 25.20
CA LYS A 75 -18.21 -3.95 25.66
C LYS A 75 -17.28 -4.87 24.86
N GLU A 76 -16.68 -4.37 23.79
CA GLU A 76 -15.83 -5.14 22.88
C GLU A 76 -14.35 -4.90 23.18
N THR A 77 -13.52 -5.90 22.89
CA THR A 77 -12.06 -5.77 22.97
C THR A 77 -11.51 -5.43 21.60
N MET A 78 -10.57 -4.49 21.53
CA MET A 78 -9.92 -4.10 20.29
C MET A 78 -9.11 -5.28 19.73
N VAL A 79 -9.28 -5.55 18.42
CA VAL A 79 -8.52 -6.58 17.69
C VAL A 79 -7.89 -5.92 16.45
N ASN A 80 -6.57 -5.76 16.47
CA ASN A 80 -5.81 -5.20 15.34
C ASN A 80 -5.78 -6.18 14.16
N ASP A 81 -5.24 -5.74 13.02
CA ASP A 81 -5.17 -6.53 11.79
C ASP A 81 -4.47 -7.86 12.02
N PHE A 82 -3.34 -7.84 12.71
CA PHE A 82 -2.60 -9.05 13.01
C PHE A 82 -3.42 -10.05 13.84
N ASP A 83 -3.96 -9.62 14.98
CA ASP A 83 -4.73 -10.46 15.90
C ASP A 83 -6.05 -10.94 15.29
N PHE A 84 -6.66 -10.13 14.43
CA PHE A 84 -7.89 -10.48 13.74
C PHE A 84 -7.64 -11.59 12.73
N PHE A 85 -6.61 -11.43 11.89
CA PHE A 85 -6.24 -12.45 10.93
C PHE A 85 -5.77 -13.73 11.63
N TYR A 86 -5.04 -13.61 12.73
CA TYR A 86 -4.64 -14.72 13.60
C TYR A 86 -5.85 -15.49 14.15
N ASN A 87 -6.81 -14.79 14.78
CA ASN A 87 -8.01 -15.41 15.35
C ASN A 87 -8.94 -16.01 14.29
N MET A 88 -9.04 -15.39 13.11
CA MET A 88 -9.80 -15.93 12.00
C MET A 88 -9.22 -17.27 11.52
N ILE A 89 -7.88 -17.36 11.38
CA ILE A 89 -7.17 -18.60 11.02
C ILE A 89 -7.35 -19.67 12.11
N ARG A 90 -7.43 -19.26 13.38
CA ARG A 90 -7.68 -20.16 14.52
C ARG A 90 -9.12 -20.68 14.59
N SER A 91 -10.11 -19.84 14.27
CA SER A 91 -11.54 -20.15 14.43
C SER A 91 -12.11 -21.12 13.39
N SER A 92 -11.38 -21.36 12.29
CA SER A 92 -11.78 -22.29 11.22
C SER A 92 -11.53 -23.77 11.55
N LYS A 93 -10.96 -24.08 12.73
CA LYS A 93 -10.98 -25.43 13.29
C LYS A 93 -11.43 -25.39 14.76
N LYS A 94 -12.54 -26.07 15.05
CA LYS A 94 -12.96 -26.42 16.41
C LYS A 94 -11.93 -27.38 17.02
N ASP A 95 -11.83 -27.26 18.34
CA ASP A 95 -11.08 -28.07 19.32
C ASP A 95 -9.66 -27.60 19.65
N PHE A 96 -9.39 -27.56 20.97
CA PHE A 96 -8.27 -26.96 21.71
C PHE A 96 -8.43 -25.48 22.14
N ILE A 97 -9.38 -25.26 23.06
CA ILE A 97 -9.33 -24.15 24.02
C ILE A 97 -8.76 -24.70 25.31
N GLU A 98 -7.58 -24.22 25.71
CA GLU A 98 -7.26 -23.93 27.12
C GLU A 98 -6.02 -23.03 27.29
N THR A 99 -5.16 -22.91 26.28
CA THR A 99 -3.94 -22.10 26.36
C THR A 99 -4.13 -20.68 25.83
N GLY A 100 -5.16 -19.95 26.27
CA GLY A 100 -5.33 -18.52 25.89
C GLY A 100 -4.27 -17.60 26.51
N LEU A 101 -3.92 -17.85 27.78
CA LEU A 101 -2.85 -17.15 28.49
C LEU A 101 -1.47 -17.64 28.04
N ALA A 102 -1.29 -18.95 27.91
CA ALA A 102 -0.05 -19.52 27.41
C ALA A 102 0.20 -19.17 25.94
N ALA A 103 -0.83 -18.98 25.09
CA ALA A 103 -0.63 -18.51 23.72
C ALA A 103 -0.20 -17.04 23.66
N LYS A 104 -0.68 -16.19 24.58
CA LYS A 104 -0.24 -14.80 24.70
C LYS A 104 1.22 -14.72 25.16
N GLU A 105 1.56 -15.48 26.20
CA GLU A 105 2.92 -15.58 26.77
C GLU A 105 3.90 -16.29 25.82
N PHE A 106 3.39 -17.27 25.07
CA PHE A 106 4.06 -17.85 23.91
C PHE A 106 4.32 -16.72 22.91
N LEU A 107 3.32 -16.06 22.32
CA LEU A 107 3.51 -15.11 21.21
C LEU A 107 4.46 -13.93 21.49
N ASP A 108 4.65 -13.54 22.75
CA ASP A 108 5.66 -12.53 23.13
C ASP A 108 7.11 -13.03 22.98
N THR A 109 7.33 -14.34 22.97
CA THR A 109 8.65 -14.94 22.72
C THR A 109 8.81 -15.42 21.28
N ASN A 110 9.81 -14.83 20.61
CA ASN A 110 10.44 -15.20 19.34
C ASN A 110 9.50 -15.46 18.13
N LEU A 111 9.08 -14.36 17.48
CA LEU A 111 8.33 -14.32 16.21
C LEU A 111 8.88 -15.23 15.10
N ARG A 112 10.19 -15.52 15.11
CA ARG A 112 10.89 -16.31 14.08
C ARG A 112 10.52 -17.80 14.13
N GLU A 113 10.46 -18.41 15.31
CA GLU A 113 10.06 -19.82 15.47
C GLU A 113 8.59 -20.08 15.13
N LYS A 114 7.77 -19.03 15.11
CA LYS A 114 6.31 -19.13 14.93
C LYS A 114 5.90 -18.87 13.50
N PHE A 115 6.66 -18.04 12.79
CA PHE A 115 6.63 -18.04 11.33
C PHE A 115 6.98 -19.41 10.76
N LEU A 116 7.94 -20.12 11.37
CA LEU A 116 8.27 -21.50 11.00
C LEU A 116 7.10 -22.48 11.22
N VAL A 117 6.30 -22.30 12.28
CA VAL A 117 5.07 -23.12 12.48
C VAL A 117 4.01 -22.82 11.42
N LEU A 118 3.78 -21.54 11.08
CA LEU A 118 2.93 -21.14 9.95
C LEU A 118 3.45 -21.74 8.62
N GLN A 119 4.78 -21.76 8.43
CA GLN A 119 5.44 -22.33 7.27
C GLN A 119 5.30 -23.87 7.21
N ARG A 120 5.27 -24.57 8.35
CA ARG A 120 4.97 -26.02 8.40
C ARG A 120 3.53 -26.35 7.99
N TYR A 121 2.57 -25.43 8.17
CA TYR A 121 1.23 -25.58 7.60
C TYR A 121 1.20 -25.33 6.08
N ILE A 122 2.17 -24.60 5.55
CA ILE A 122 2.37 -24.38 4.10
C ILE A 122 2.97 -25.63 3.43
N GLU A 123 3.87 -26.36 4.08
CA GLU A 123 4.50 -27.59 3.56
C GLU A 123 3.51 -28.75 3.36
N ALA A 124 2.38 -28.76 4.08
CA ALA A 124 1.32 -29.75 3.93
C ALA A 124 0.27 -29.39 2.86
N ALA A 125 0.43 -28.26 2.18
CA ALA A 125 -0.56 -27.76 1.22
C ALA A 125 -0.34 -28.38 -0.18
N ASP A 126 -1.43 -28.84 -0.77
CA ASP A 126 -1.45 -29.45 -2.11
C ASP A 126 -1.07 -28.42 -3.18
N ASP A 127 0.17 -28.49 -3.66
CA ASP A 127 0.71 -27.62 -4.69
C ASP A 127 -0.10 -27.69 -6.00
N ASN A 128 -0.92 -28.72 -6.22
CA ASN A 128 -1.82 -28.78 -7.37
C ASN A 128 -2.83 -27.61 -7.39
N LYS A 129 -3.25 -27.11 -6.22
CA LYS A 129 -4.17 -25.97 -6.11
C LYS A 129 -3.57 -24.67 -6.62
N THR A 130 -2.23 -24.57 -6.64
CA THR A 130 -1.55 -23.41 -7.21
C THR A 130 -1.92 -23.27 -8.67
N MET A 131 -2.11 -24.35 -9.44
CA MET A 131 -2.39 -24.25 -10.87
C MET A 131 -3.86 -23.94 -11.21
N LEU A 132 -4.77 -24.00 -10.24
CA LEU A 132 -6.17 -23.61 -10.42
C LEU A 132 -6.28 -22.08 -10.57
N SER A 133 -7.17 -21.64 -11.45
CA SER A 133 -7.35 -20.21 -11.77
C SER A 133 -8.76 -19.74 -11.49
N GLU A 134 -9.78 -20.48 -11.93
CA GLU A 134 -11.16 -20.00 -11.90
C GLU A 134 -11.82 -20.19 -10.52
N ARG A 135 -12.75 -19.29 -10.19
CA ARG A 135 -13.59 -19.40 -8.98
C ARG A 135 -14.41 -20.68 -8.93
N THR A 136 -14.82 -21.19 -10.07
CA THR A 136 -15.53 -22.47 -10.22
C THR A 136 -14.64 -23.66 -9.82
N GLN A 137 -13.33 -23.57 -10.04
CA GLN A 137 -12.36 -24.62 -9.75
C GLN A 137 -11.91 -24.61 -8.29
N ASP A 138 -11.82 -23.44 -7.66
CA ASP A 138 -11.34 -23.29 -6.27
C ASP A 138 -12.15 -22.23 -5.49
N PRO A 139 -13.45 -22.47 -5.21
CA PRO A 139 -14.32 -21.47 -4.60
C PRO A 139 -13.84 -21.01 -3.22
N HIS A 140 -13.22 -21.90 -2.44
CA HIS A 140 -12.67 -21.60 -1.12
C HIS A 140 -11.60 -20.51 -1.18
N TRP A 141 -10.72 -20.53 -2.20
CA TRP A 141 -9.73 -19.48 -2.38
C TRP A 141 -10.36 -18.09 -2.52
N PHE A 142 -11.57 -17.98 -3.09
CA PHE A 142 -12.24 -16.71 -3.34
C PHE A 142 -13.18 -16.23 -2.24
N GLU A 143 -13.28 -16.95 -1.13
CA GLU A 143 -14.09 -16.51 0.01
C GLU A 143 -13.66 -15.13 0.51
N GLY A 144 -14.64 -14.28 0.80
CA GLY A 144 -14.43 -12.89 1.21
C GLY A 144 -14.02 -11.92 0.10
N LEU A 145 -14.00 -12.35 -1.17
CA LEU A 145 -13.83 -11.44 -2.33
C LEU A 145 -15.15 -11.10 -3.00
N GLU A 146 -15.12 -9.98 -3.72
CA GLU A 146 -16.23 -9.54 -4.56
C GLU A 146 -16.62 -10.60 -5.61
N PRO A 147 -17.93 -10.83 -5.86
CA PRO A 147 -18.39 -11.82 -6.85
C PRO A 147 -17.89 -11.58 -8.28
N SER A 148 -17.47 -10.35 -8.59
CA SER A 148 -16.90 -9.96 -9.89
C SER A 148 -15.49 -10.49 -10.12
N GLU A 149 -14.78 -10.93 -9.07
CA GLU A 149 -13.45 -11.52 -9.18
C GLU A 149 -13.56 -12.99 -9.56
N LYS A 150 -13.34 -13.30 -10.84
CA LYS A 150 -13.57 -14.63 -11.44
C LYS A 150 -12.35 -15.52 -11.47
N THR A 151 -11.14 -14.94 -11.50
CA THR A 151 -9.88 -15.69 -11.53
C THR A 151 -8.89 -15.19 -10.47
N LYS A 152 -8.00 -16.07 -10.00
CA LYS A 152 -6.98 -15.73 -9.01
C LYS A 152 -6.08 -14.61 -9.55
N GLU A 153 -5.73 -14.68 -10.83
CA GLU A 153 -4.93 -13.68 -11.54
C GLU A 153 -5.59 -12.31 -11.57
N GLN A 154 -6.88 -12.24 -11.86
CA GLN A 154 -7.63 -10.98 -11.82
C GLN A 154 -7.60 -10.37 -10.41
N SER A 155 -7.82 -11.19 -9.38
CA SER A 155 -7.73 -10.77 -7.98
C SER A 155 -6.34 -10.25 -7.60
N MET A 156 -5.29 -10.95 -8.03
CA MET A 156 -3.90 -10.54 -7.74
C MET A 156 -3.50 -9.27 -8.51
N SER A 157 -3.90 -9.15 -9.78
CA SER A 157 -3.75 -7.90 -10.55
C SER A 157 -4.46 -6.73 -9.87
N LYS A 158 -5.71 -6.92 -9.41
CA LYS A 158 -6.45 -5.88 -8.69
C LYS A 158 -5.69 -5.37 -7.47
N ARG A 159 -5.09 -6.27 -6.67
CA ARG A 159 -4.31 -5.92 -5.47
C ARG A 159 -3.10 -5.04 -5.77
N VAL A 160 -2.33 -5.33 -6.83
CA VAL A 160 -1.20 -4.46 -7.17
C VAL A 160 -1.66 -3.12 -7.74
N LYS A 161 -2.73 -3.09 -8.55
CA LYS A 161 -3.30 -1.82 -9.02
C LYS A 161 -3.76 -0.94 -7.86
N GLU A 162 -4.30 -1.53 -6.79
CA GLU A 162 -4.68 -0.81 -5.57
C GLU A 162 -3.46 -0.19 -4.86
N ARG A 163 -2.34 -0.91 -4.78
CA ARG A 163 -1.07 -0.36 -4.25
C ARG A 163 -0.57 0.82 -5.08
N MET A 164 -0.55 0.68 -6.41
CA MET A 164 -0.14 1.76 -7.32
C MET A 164 -1.03 3.00 -7.18
N ARG A 165 -2.36 2.82 -7.08
CA ARG A 165 -3.29 3.93 -6.79
C ARG A 165 -2.99 4.56 -5.45
N GLY A 166 -2.70 3.77 -4.42
CA GLY A 166 -2.29 4.25 -3.10
C GLY A 166 -1.10 5.20 -3.19
N TYR A 167 -0.04 4.82 -3.91
CA TYR A 167 1.13 5.68 -4.11
C TYR A 167 0.78 6.97 -4.86
N TYR A 168 -0.01 6.88 -5.93
CA TYR A 168 -0.45 8.06 -6.69
C TYR A 168 -1.25 9.02 -5.82
N TYR A 169 -2.22 8.53 -5.04
CA TYR A 169 -3.02 9.39 -4.16
C TYR A 169 -2.19 9.98 -3.02
N LYS A 170 -1.21 9.25 -2.48
CA LYS A 170 -0.28 9.77 -1.48
C LYS A 170 0.53 10.94 -2.05
N THR A 171 1.08 10.80 -3.25
CA THR A 171 1.79 11.87 -3.97
C THR A 171 0.86 13.04 -4.25
N LYS A 172 -0.30 12.79 -4.84
CA LYS A 172 -1.30 13.81 -5.16
C LYS A 172 -1.68 14.65 -3.93
N THR A 173 -2.06 14.00 -2.84
CA THR A 173 -2.47 14.69 -1.61
C THR A 173 -1.32 15.53 -1.05
N ALA A 174 -0.09 15.02 -1.05
CA ALA A 174 1.06 15.78 -0.56
C ALA A 174 1.36 17.02 -1.42
N LEU A 175 1.37 16.87 -2.75
CA LEU A 175 1.61 17.99 -3.67
C LEU A 175 0.51 19.06 -3.59
N GLN A 176 -0.75 18.64 -3.51
CA GLN A 176 -1.88 19.56 -3.35
C GLN A 176 -1.93 20.25 -1.98
N SER A 177 -1.18 19.74 -1.00
CA SER A 177 -1.03 20.36 0.33
C SER A 177 0.22 21.24 0.43
N SER A 178 1.05 21.30 -0.62
CA SER A 178 2.27 22.10 -0.62
C SER A 178 1.98 23.61 -0.69
N GLU A 179 2.91 24.43 -0.20
CA GLU A 179 2.78 25.89 -0.25
C GLU A 179 2.64 26.41 -1.69
N LEU A 180 3.35 25.79 -2.63
CA LEU A 180 3.28 26.12 -4.06
C LEU A 180 1.85 25.96 -4.63
N TYR A 181 1.09 24.99 -4.12
CA TYR A 181 -0.30 24.76 -4.53
C TYR A 181 -1.27 25.68 -3.79
N VAL A 182 -1.18 25.70 -2.46
CA VAL A 182 -2.15 26.40 -1.59
C VAL A 182 -2.04 27.92 -1.73
N HIS A 183 -0.82 28.45 -1.81
CA HIS A 183 -0.56 29.90 -1.91
C HIS A 183 -0.23 30.34 -3.34
N SER A 184 -0.65 29.57 -4.35
CA SER A 184 -0.37 29.84 -5.75
C SER A 184 -0.92 31.20 -6.19
N LYS A 185 -0.03 32.20 -6.34
CA LYS A 185 -0.38 33.50 -6.96
C LYS A 185 -0.75 33.28 -8.43
N ASN A 186 -1.87 33.86 -8.85
CA ASN A 186 -2.40 33.82 -10.23
C ASN A 186 -2.64 32.39 -10.79
N GLY A 187 -2.70 31.36 -9.93
CA GLY A 187 -2.93 29.97 -10.35
C GLY A 187 -1.76 29.27 -11.05
N HIS A 188 -0.61 29.93 -11.22
CA HIS A 188 0.53 29.36 -11.96
C HIS A 188 1.13 28.13 -11.27
N GLY A 189 1.42 28.21 -9.95
CA GLY A 189 1.96 27.08 -9.18
C GLY A 189 0.99 25.90 -9.12
N LYS A 190 -0.31 26.19 -8.98
CA LYS A 190 -1.39 25.20 -9.09
C LYS A 190 -1.37 24.49 -10.45
N GLY A 191 -1.24 25.24 -11.55
CA GLY A 191 -1.15 24.71 -12.90
C GLY A 191 0.04 23.76 -13.10
N LEU A 192 1.22 24.11 -12.57
CA LEU A 192 2.41 23.24 -12.63
C LEU A 192 2.18 21.90 -11.93
N VAL A 193 1.62 21.91 -10.72
CA VAL A 193 1.30 20.70 -9.96
C VAL A 193 0.24 19.86 -10.65
N ASP A 194 -0.85 20.49 -11.12
CA ASP A 194 -1.94 19.79 -11.79
C ASP A 194 -1.47 19.15 -13.11
N ASN A 195 -0.63 19.84 -13.90
CA ASN A 195 -0.02 19.29 -15.11
C ASN A 195 0.88 18.09 -14.81
N PHE A 196 1.76 18.18 -13.81
CA PHE A 196 2.58 17.05 -13.37
C PHE A 196 1.73 15.83 -12.99
N LEU A 197 0.65 16.05 -12.23
CA LEU A 197 -0.26 14.97 -11.81
C LEU A 197 -1.02 14.34 -12.98
N ILE A 198 -1.40 15.14 -13.98
CA ILE A 198 -2.03 14.66 -15.22
C ILE A 198 -1.07 13.75 -15.99
N GLU A 199 0.16 14.19 -16.22
CA GLU A 199 1.18 13.39 -16.93
C GLU A 199 1.54 12.13 -16.15
N LEU A 200 1.71 12.23 -14.83
CA LEU A 200 1.97 11.08 -13.98
C LEU A 200 0.83 10.05 -14.02
N ARG A 201 -0.42 10.51 -14.05
CA ARG A 201 -1.60 9.63 -14.21
C ARG A 201 -1.63 8.98 -15.59
N LYS A 202 -1.36 9.73 -16.66
CA LYS A 202 -1.31 9.18 -18.03
C LYS A 202 -0.30 8.05 -18.11
N LEU A 203 0.92 8.24 -17.60
CA LEU A 203 1.94 7.18 -17.54
C LEU A 203 1.44 5.94 -16.79
N LEU A 204 0.77 6.14 -15.65
CA LEU A 204 0.24 5.03 -14.85
C LEU A 204 -0.90 4.28 -15.56
N GLU A 205 -1.77 4.99 -16.27
CA GLU A 205 -2.87 4.41 -17.06
C GLU A 205 -2.36 3.66 -18.28
N SER A 206 -1.41 4.24 -19.03
CA SER A 206 -0.75 3.60 -20.18
C SER A 206 -0.05 2.30 -19.79
N ASN A 207 0.55 2.26 -18.60
CA ASN A 207 1.18 1.05 -18.05
C ASN A 207 0.22 0.18 -17.22
N LYS A 208 -1.10 0.41 -17.34
CA LYS A 208 -2.17 -0.38 -16.71
C LYS A 208 -1.98 -0.58 -15.20
N TYR A 209 -1.43 0.42 -14.50
CA TYR A 209 -1.15 0.38 -13.06
C TYR A 209 -0.30 -0.83 -12.64
N ASN A 210 0.63 -1.25 -13.51
CA ASN A 210 1.55 -2.37 -13.27
C ASN A 210 0.83 -3.66 -12.87
N GLU A 211 -0.32 -3.93 -13.49
CA GLU A 211 -1.19 -5.05 -13.13
C GLU A 211 -0.56 -6.45 -13.25
N GLY A 212 0.54 -6.54 -13.98
CA GLY A 212 1.31 -7.77 -14.17
C GLY A 212 2.17 -8.17 -12.97
N TYR A 213 2.49 -7.25 -12.06
CA TYR A 213 3.48 -7.49 -10.99
C TYR A 213 3.11 -8.67 -10.10
N PHE A 214 1.83 -8.85 -9.79
CA PHE A 214 1.34 -9.98 -8.98
C PHE A 214 0.67 -11.06 -9.81
N ASN A 215 0.65 -10.95 -11.13
CA ASN A 215 -0.07 -11.86 -12.01
C ASN A 215 0.88 -12.88 -12.63
N ARG A 216 0.79 -14.15 -12.20
CA ARG A 216 1.65 -15.22 -12.72
C ARG A 216 1.52 -15.48 -14.22
N ASN A 217 0.43 -15.09 -14.87
CA ASN A 217 0.23 -15.28 -16.31
C ASN A 217 0.85 -14.17 -17.16
N TYR A 218 1.42 -13.13 -16.55
CA TYR A 218 2.14 -12.08 -17.27
C TYR A 218 3.56 -12.53 -17.67
N GLU A 219 4.15 -11.77 -18.59
CA GLU A 219 5.52 -11.95 -19.04
C GLU A 219 6.53 -11.91 -17.89
N ASN A 220 7.61 -12.68 -18.04
CA ASN A 220 8.56 -12.94 -16.95
C ASN A 220 9.31 -11.69 -16.47
N ASN A 221 9.50 -10.72 -17.35
CA ASN A 221 10.11 -9.41 -17.05
C ASN A 221 9.18 -8.46 -16.27
N LEU A 222 7.87 -8.71 -16.27
CA LEU A 222 6.88 -7.84 -15.62
C LEU A 222 6.39 -8.40 -14.29
N ARG A 223 6.24 -9.72 -14.16
CA ARG A 223 5.75 -10.33 -12.91
C ARG A 223 6.86 -10.47 -11.86
N LEU A 224 6.47 -10.41 -10.59
CA LEU A 224 7.34 -10.59 -9.42
C LEU A 224 7.31 -12.02 -8.85
N CYS A 225 6.47 -12.89 -9.40
CA CYS A 225 6.38 -14.31 -9.06
C CYS A 225 6.86 -15.19 -10.20
N ASN A 226 7.10 -16.47 -9.91
CA ASN A 226 7.33 -17.47 -10.96
C ASN A 226 6.00 -17.89 -11.65
N LYS A 227 6.07 -18.88 -12.56
CA LYS A 227 4.90 -19.39 -13.30
C LYS A 227 3.81 -20.01 -12.41
N THR A 228 4.13 -20.47 -11.20
CA THR A 228 3.16 -21.06 -10.28
C THR A 228 2.58 -20.03 -9.30
N GLY A 229 3.11 -18.81 -9.29
CA GLY A 229 2.70 -17.74 -8.38
C GLY A 229 3.50 -17.67 -7.08
N LEU A 230 4.64 -18.35 -6.99
CA LEU A 230 5.56 -18.23 -5.85
C LEU A 230 6.30 -16.89 -5.89
N PHE A 231 6.19 -16.12 -4.81
CA PHE A 231 6.90 -14.87 -4.58
C PHE A 231 8.04 -15.08 -3.60
N LEU A 232 9.14 -14.39 -3.85
CA LEU A 232 10.32 -14.37 -2.99
C LEU A 232 10.46 -12.99 -2.37
N CYS A 233 10.83 -12.93 -1.09
CA CYS A 233 11.19 -11.67 -0.47
C CYS A 233 12.49 -11.14 -1.09
N GLY A 234 12.50 -9.87 -1.48
CA GLY A 234 13.71 -9.23 -1.95
C GLY A 234 14.74 -8.95 -0.84
N GLY A 235 14.32 -8.90 0.44
CA GLY A 235 15.17 -8.50 1.57
C GLY A 235 15.15 -6.99 1.85
N LEU A 236 16.00 -6.55 2.78
CA LEU A 236 16.12 -5.13 3.19
C LEU A 236 16.38 -4.21 2.00
N TRP A 237 16.04 -2.92 2.13
CA TRP A 237 16.15 -1.93 1.05
C TRP A 237 17.56 -1.77 0.48
N ASN A 238 18.60 -1.97 1.30
CA ASN A 238 20.02 -1.85 0.95
C ASN A 238 20.68 -3.18 0.55
N ASP A 239 20.04 -4.31 0.83
CA ASP A 239 20.57 -5.63 0.48
C ASP A 239 20.09 -6.04 -0.92
N SER A 240 20.87 -6.85 -1.64
CA SER A 240 20.46 -7.38 -2.95
C SER A 240 19.49 -8.56 -2.84
N LYS A 241 19.48 -9.24 -1.68
CA LYS A 241 18.65 -10.43 -1.42
C LYS A 241 18.19 -10.49 0.03
N CYS A 242 17.24 -11.38 0.31
CA CYS A 242 16.74 -11.62 1.67
C CYS A 242 17.72 -12.47 2.47
N LYS A 243 18.09 -12.05 3.68
CA LYS A 243 18.92 -12.85 4.59
C LYS A 243 18.24 -14.14 5.07
N TYR A 244 16.93 -14.22 4.90
CA TYR A 244 16.08 -15.38 5.22
C TYR A 244 15.69 -16.10 3.92
N GLU A 245 16.67 -16.27 3.03
CA GLU A 245 16.52 -17.02 1.77
C GLU A 245 15.92 -18.40 2.07
N ASN A 246 14.83 -18.77 1.37
CA ASN A 246 14.00 -19.97 1.56
C ASN A 246 12.98 -19.96 2.72
N GLU A 247 13.08 -19.04 3.67
CA GLU A 247 12.05 -18.86 4.73
C GLU A 247 10.98 -17.84 4.30
N HIS A 248 11.42 -16.70 3.77
CA HIS A 248 10.51 -15.66 3.30
C HIS A 248 10.07 -15.91 1.86
N ILE A 249 9.22 -16.91 1.70
CA ILE A 249 8.56 -17.31 0.45
C ILE A 249 7.05 -17.41 0.67
N ILE A 250 6.27 -17.14 -0.37
CA ILE A 250 4.81 -17.25 -0.28
C ILE A 250 4.19 -17.50 -1.65
N ASN A 251 3.16 -18.34 -1.73
CA ASN A 251 2.36 -18.53 -2.92
C ASN A 251 0.88 -18.17 -2.62
N PRO A 252 0.48 -16.89 -2.78
CA PRO A 252 -0.89 -16.46 -2.53
C PRO A 252 -1.91 -17.12 -3.45
N TYR A 253 -1.49 -17.83 -4.49
CA TYR A 253 -2.39 -18.62 -5.33
C TYR A 253 -2.72 -20.00 -4.75
N ARG A 254 -1.95 -20.49 -3.78
CA ARG A 254 -2.13 -21.83 -3.21
C ARG A 254 -3.40 -21.94 -2.38
N SER A 255 -3.65 -20.96 -1.51
CA SER A 255 -4.73 -21.01 -0.54
C SER A 255 -5.30 -19.63 -0.22
N ARG A 256 -6.49 -19.63 0.39
CA ARG A 256 -7.14 -18.41 0.91
C ARG A 256 -6.27 -17.75 1.96
N GLU A 257 -5.61 -18.56 2.80
CA GLU A 257 -4.76 -18.16 3.91
C GLU A 257 -3.50 -17.47 3.40
N GLU A 258 -2.78 -18.07 2.45
CA GLU A 258 -1.59 -17.44 1.87
C GLU A 258 -1.93 -16.15 1.12
N ARG A 259 -3.09 -16.10 0.45
CA ARG A 259 -3.61 -14.86 -0.15
C ARG A 259 -3.87 -13.77 0.89
N ILE A 260 -4.32 -14.13 2.08
CA ILE A 260 -4.54 -13.18 3.18
C ILE A 260 -3.21 -12.74 3.78
N ILE A 261 -2.30 -13.68 4.07
CA ILE A 261 -0.96 -13.38 4.58
C ILE A 261 -0.20 -12.48 3.60
N PHE A 262 -0.35 -12.66 2.29
CA PHE A 262 0.27 -11.80 1.28
C PHE A 262 -0.15 -10.32 1.37
N GLN A 263 -1.23 -10.00 2.09
CA GLN A 263 -1.60 -8.60 2.36
C GLN A 263 -0.61 -7.91 3.30
N THR A 264 0.10 -8.66 4.15
CA THR A 264 1.11 -8.12 5.07
C THR A 264 2.46 -7.88 4.39
N TRP A 265 2.68 -8.48 3.21
CA TRP A 265 3.86 -8.24 2.38
C TRP A 265 3.80 -6.85 1.77
N ASN A 266 4.91 -6.12 1.76
CA ASN A 266 4.96 -4.73 1.29
C ASN A 266 5.67 -4.62 -0.05
N LEU A 267 5.24 -3.66 -0.88
CA LEU A 267 6.06 -3.17 -1.99
C LEU A 267 6.78 -1.93 -1.44
N ASP A 268 7.97 -2.15 -0.91
CA ASP A 268 8.77 -1.15 -0.23
C ASP A 268 9.59 -0.32 -1.22
N HIS A 269 9.69 0.97 -0.98
CA HIS A 269 10.44 1.90 -1.81
C HIS A 269 11.87 2.02 -1.29
N ARG A 270 12.87 1.62 -2.09
CA ARG A 270 14.29 1.81 -1.73
C ARG A 270 14.62 3.29 -1.50
N ILE A 271 14.26 4.13 -2.47
CA ILE A 271 14.24 5.60 -2.34
C ILE A 271 12.85 5.98 -1.83
N GLU A 272 12.75 6.40 -0.58
CA GLU A 272 11.48 6.53 0.14
C GLU A 272 10.51 7.56 -0.49
N LEU A 273 9.28 7.12 -0.80
CA LEU A 273 8.26 7.97 -1.41
C LEU A 273 8.01 9.27 -0.65
N SER A 274 7.74 9.18 0.65
CA SER A 274 7.35 10.35 1.45
C SER A 274 8.52 11.14 2.01
N ARG A 275 9.65 10.48 2.30
CA ARG A 275 10.81 11.15 2.91
C ARG A 275 11.74 11.79 1.87
N THR A 276 11.77 11.30 0.64
CA THR A 276 12.75 11.79 -0.37
C THR A 276 12.11 12.14 -1.72
N ILE A 277 11.29 11.26 -2.30
CA ILE A 277 10.73 11.49 -3.65
C ILE A 277 9.76 12.68 -3.68
N ILE A 278 8.74 12.71 -2.81
CA ILE A 278 7.76 13.80 -2.78
C ILE A 278 8.43 15.15 -2.49
N PRO A 279 9.33 15.29 -1.50
CA PRO A 279 10.09 16.52 -1.31
C PRO A 279 10.90 16.94 -2.54
N ALA A 280 11.55 16.02 -3.25
CA ALA A 280 12.29 16.32 -4.47
C ALA A 280 11.38 16.82 -5.60
N ILE A 281 10.17 16.27 -5.75
CA ILE A 281 9.16 16.76 -6.70
C ILE A 281 8.76 18.19 -6.35
N ILE A 282 8.45 18.48 -5.08
CA ILE A 282 8.08 19.83 -4.63
C ILE A 282 9.21 20.81 -4.92
N GLN A 283 10.46 20.42 -4.66
CA GLN A 283 11.62 21.25 -4.95
C GLN A 283 11.81 21.47 -6.46
N ALA A 284 11.62 20.45 -7.29
CA ALA A 284 11.69 20.57 -8.74
C ALA A 284 10.63 21.57 -9.27
N LEU A 285 9.39 21.47 -8.78
CA LEU A 285 8.32 22.38 -9.17
C LEU A 285 8.56 23.82 -8.68
N ASN A 286 9.13 24.00 -7.49
CA ASN A 286 9.56 25.31 -7.02
C ASN A 286 10.68 25.90 -7.89
N ASN A 287 11.68 25.09 -8.25
CA ASN A 287 12.76 25.51 -9.14
C ASN A 287 12.23 25.99 -10.49
N ILE A 288 11.24 25.29 -11.05
CA ILE A 288 10.54 25.71 -12.28
C ILE A 288 9.77 27.01 -12.05
N TYR A 289 9.01 27.11 -10.96
CA TYR A 289 8.21 28.29 -10.65
C TYR A 289 9.06 29.57 -10.49
N TYR A 290 10.23 29.48 -9.87
CA TYR A 290 11.14 30.62 -9.66
C TYR A 290 12.17 30.80 -10.78
N GLY A 291 12.19 29.95 -11.80
CA GLY A 291 13.14 30.03 -12.92
C GLY A 291 14.58 29.69 -12.56
N ASN A 292 14.79 28.86 -11.54
CA ASN A 292 16.09 28.41 -11.04
C ASN A 292 16.29 26.92 -11.36
N ILE A 293 16.37 26.59 -12.65
CA ILE A 293 16.38 25.21 -13.12
C ILE A 293 17.80 24.77 -13.44
N ASN A 294 18.20 23.60 -12.94
CA ASN A 294 19.39 22.88 -13.39
C ASN A 294 18.95 21.68 -14.22
N CYS A 295 19.26 21.67 -15.51
CA CYS A 295 18.86 20.59 -16.41
C CYS A 295 19.64 19.31 -16.09
N ILE A 296 18.94 18.20 -15.83
CA ILE A 296 19.63 16.92 -15.55
C ILE A 296 20.35 16.36 -16.79
N GLY A 297 19.89 16.69 -18.00
CA GLY A 297 20.49 16.25 -19.26
C GLY A 297 21.81 16.95 -19.55
N CYS A 298 21.77 18.27 -19.76
CA CYS A 298 22.94 19.07 -20.16
C CYS A 298 23.71 19.71 -18.99
N LYS A 299 23.23 19.60 -17.75
CA LYS A 299 23.82 20.21 -16.53
C LYS A 299 23.90 21.73 -16.54
N GLN A 300 23.16 22.40 -17.43
CA GLN A 300 23.12 23.86 -17.52
C GLN A 300 22.04 24.45 -16.62
N ASN A 301 22.34 25.64 -16.10
CA ASN A 301 21.34 26.48 -15.41
C ASN A 301 20.53 27.25 -16.44
N ILE A 302 19.20 27.09 -16.40
CA ILE A 302 18.27 27.69 -17.34
C ILE A 302 17.12 28.38 -16.60
N LYS A 303 16.45 29.32 -17.28
CA LYS A 303 15.31 30.05 -16.73
C LYS A 303 13.96 29.36 -16.96
N CYS A 304 13.87 28.52 -17.97
CA CYS A 304 12.65 27.82 -18.36
C CYS A 304 12.96 26.36 -18.69
N GLY A 305 12.04 25.47 -18.32
CA GLY A 305 12.18 24.03 -18.46
C GLY A 305 11.04 23.33 -17.75
N ASP A 306 11.05 22.00 -17.81
CA ASP A 306 9.99 21.14 -17.31
C ASP A 306 10.49 20.15 -16.27
N ILE A 307 9.53 19.48 -15.63
CA ILE A 307 9.79 18.39 -14.69
C ILE A 307 9.89 17.06 -15.45
N ASP A 308 10.91 16.26 -15.14
CA ASP A 308 11.09 14.94 -15.76
C ASP A 308 10.15 13.92 -15.10
N THR A 309 8.89 13.94 -15.56
CA THR A 309 7.81 13.13 -14.98
C THR A 309 8.08 11.63 -15.10
N GLU A 310 8.71 11.20 -16.20
CA GLU A 310 9.08 9.80 -16.43
C GLU A 310 10.05 9.31 -15.35
N ARG A 311 11.06 10.10 -14.99
CA ARG A 311 12.02 9.71 -13.95
C ARG A 311 11.38 9.53 -12.58
N TYR A 312 10.43 10.40 -12.23
CA TYR A 312 9.66 10.22 -10.99
C TYR A 312 8.68 9.05 -11.07
N TYR A 313 8.08 8.78 -12.25
CA TYR A 313 7.25 7.61 -12.47
C TYR A 313 8.01 6.31 -12.15
N LEU A 314 9.23 6.18 -12.65
CA LEU A 314 10.10 5.02 -12.37
C LEU A 314 10.35 4.86 -10.86
N GLN A 315 10.63 5.95 -10.14
CA GLN A 315 10.87 5.85 -8.70
C GLN A 315 9.60 5.55 -7.88
N ILE A 316 8.42 5.99 -8.31
CA ILE A 316 7.19 5.83 -7.51
C ILE A 316 6.52 4.48 -7.78
N PHE A 317 6.50 4.02 -9.02
CA PHE A 317 5.59 2.94 -9.42
C PHE A 317 6.28 1.67 -9.92
N THR A 318 7.57 1.71 -10.25
CA THR A 318 8.23 0.56 -10.90
C THR A 318 9.17 -0.20 -9.98
N HIS A 319 9.48 -1.43 -10.38
CA HIS A 319 10.44 -2.30 -9.68
C HIS A 319 11.89 -1.79 -9.75
N GLU A 320 12.18 -0.67 -10.43
CA GLU A 320 13.48 0.01 -10.31
C GLU A 320 13.72 0.53 -8.89
N ASN A 321 12.63 0.83 -8.18
CA ASN A 321 12.66 1.34 -6.81
C ASN A 321 11.75 0.57 -5.84
N LEU A 322 10.77 -0.18 -6.35
CA LEU A 322 9.89 -1.02 -5.55
C LEU A 322 10.46 -2.43 -5.35
N LYS A 323 10.40 -2.89 -4.11
CA LYS A 323 10.87 -4.21 -3.71
C LYS A 323 9.78 -4.94 -2.92
N LEU A 324 9.42 -6.14 -3.35
CA LEU A 324 8.46 -6.96 -2.61
C LEU A 324 9.17 -7.58 -1.38
N VAL A 325 8.71 -7.24 -0.19
CA VAL A 325 9.35 -7.64 1.07
C VAL A 325 8.35 -8.23 2.04
N HIS A 326 8.81 -9.26 2.75
CA HIS A 326 8.13 -9.77 3.93
C HIS A 326 8.08 -8.70 5.03
N ILE A 327 7.07 -8.74 5.91
CA ILE A 327 6.90 -7.73 6.98
C ILE A 327 8.14 -7.60 7.87
N VAL A 328 8.87 -8.70 8.11
CA VAL A 328 10.11 -8.71 8.89
C VAL A 328 11.26 -8.01 8.16
N CYS A 329 11.25 -7.99 6.82
CA CYS A 329 12.25 -7.31 5.99
C CYS A 329 11.82 -5.89 5.61
N HIS A 330 10.64 -5.44 6.02
CA HIS A 330 10.19 -4.07 5.81
C HIS A 330 10.72 -3.19 6.93
N TYR A 331 11.87 -2.57 6.68
CA TYR A 331 12.51 -1.66 7.63
C TYR A 331 11.75 -0.33 7.67
N LYS A 332 11.12 0.00 8.80
CA LYS A 332 10.36 1.25 8.98
C LYS A 332 11.22 2.48 9.32
N GLY A 333 12.53 2.29 9.53
CA GLY A 333 13.48 3.37 9.77
C GLY A 333 13.80 4.16 8.49
N LYS A 334 14.72 5.12 8.57
CA LYS A 334 15.12 5.95 7.42
C LYS A 334 16.03 5.19 6.47
N HIS A 335 15.77 5.29 5.16
CA HIS A 335 16.67 4.79 4.13
C HIS A 335 17.65 5.89 3.75
N ASP A 336 18.93 5.55 3.60
CA ASP A 336 19.98 6.49 3.20
C ASP A 336 20.07 6.62 1.67
N ALA A 337 18.92 6.62 0.98
CA ALA A 337 18.81 6.72 -0.47
C ALA A 337 17.97 7.95 -0.85
N PRO A 338 18.60 9.09 -1.22
CA PRO A 338 17.89 10.29 -1.63
C PRO A 338 17.37 10.20 -3.07
N SER A 339 16.24 10.87 -3.33
CA SER A 339 15.81 11.20 -4.69
C SER A 339 16.50 12.49 -5.14
N ASN A 340 16.79 12.60 -6.43
CA ASN A 340 17.33 13.82 -7.01
C ASN A 340 16.21 14.74 -7.51
N ILE A 341 16.56 16.00 -7.74
CA ILE A 341 15.67 16.98 -8.36
C ILE A 341 15.74 16.81 -9.87
N TYR A 342 14.67 16.30 -10.47
CA TYR A 342 14.63 16.02 -11.90
C TYR A 342 13.91 17.13 -12.69
N THR A 343 14.68 18.09 -13.18
CA THR A 343 14.25 19.13 -14.10
C THR A 343 15.01 19.07 -15.41
N VAL A 344 14.40 19.45 -16.53
CA VAL A 344 14.94 19.28 -17.88
C VAL A 344 14.68 20.51 -18.75
N CYS A 345 15.64 20.90 -19.59
CA CYS A 345 15.44 21.95 -20.59
C CYS A 345 14.64 21.43 -21.79
N GLN A 346 14.04 22.35 -22.56
CA GLN A 346 13.26 21.99 -23.75
C GLN A 346 14.09 21.17 -24.75
N GLU A 347 15.33 21.56 -25.04
CA GLU A 347 16.20 20.83 -25.97
C GLU A 347 16.45 19.38 -25.54
N CYS A 348 16.67 19.14 -24.24
CA CYS A 348 16.86 17.80 -23.71
C CYS A 348 15.55 16.99 -23.68
N LEU A 349 14.41 17.66 -23.50
CA LEU A 349 13.08 17.04 -23.58
C LEU A 349 12.78 16.57 -25.02
N ASP A 350 13.08 17.41 -26.00
CA ASP A 350 12.85 17.12 -27.42
C ASP A 350 13.73 15.94 -27.88
N GLN A 351 15.00 15.91 -27.44
CA GLN A 351 15.91 14.79 -27.72
C GLN A 351 15.45 13.47 -27.09
N LYS A 352 14.78 13.50 -25.94
CA LYS A 352 14.18 12.29 -25.35
C LYS A 352 12.99 11.80 -26.17
N SER A 353 12.13 12.72 -26.64
CA SER A 353 10.95 12.40 -27.43
C SER A 353 11.28 11.78 -28.80
N ILE A 354 12.48 12.02 -29.33
CA ILE A 354 12.95 11.43 -30.59
C ILE A 354 13.51 10.01 -30.39
N LYS A 355 13.85 9.62 -29.15
CA LYS A 355 14.47 8.32 -28.82
C LYS A 355 13.48 7.27 -28.30
N ASN A 356 12.26 7.70 -27.93
CA ASN A 356 11.13 6.84 -27.58
C ASN A 356 10.19 6.74 -28.78
#